data_AF-A0A6L8GKU4-F1
#
_entry.id   AF-A0A6L8GKU4-F1
#
_cell.length_a   1.000
_cell.length_b   1.000
_cell.length_c   1.000
_cell.angle_alpha   90.00
_cell.angle_beta   90.00
_cell.angle_gamma   90.00
#
_symmetry.space_group_name_H-M   'P 1'
#
loop_
_entity.id
_entity.type
_entity.pdbx_description
1 polymer ?
#
loop_
_entity_poly.entity_id
_entity_poly.type
_entity_poly.pdbx_seq_one_letter_code
_entity_poly.pdbx_strand_id
1 'polypeptide(L)'
;ISHGLIGASLFFLVGATYDRTHTLMLDEMGGVGQQMRKMFALWTTCSLASLALPGMSGFVAELMVFVGFATSDAYSLVFRVVIVSMAAVGVILTPVYLLSMLREIFFGQENRSLLEHNRLRDAEPREIYIISCLLVPIISIGLYPRLTTETYRASIETLVQQNRSALVASTGIHWGRVPPALATAVLPDQIPSLPPLDPGSRQAYP
;
A
#
# COMPACT_ATOMS: atom_id res chain seq x y z
N ILE A 1 2.99 -3.14 3.40
CA ILE A 1 2.56 -2.73 4.76
C ILE A 1 1.12 -2.23 4.73
N SER A 2 0.85 -1.08 4.07
CA SER A 2 -0.49 -0.48 4.01
C SER A 2 -1.61 -1.46 3.63
N HIS A 3 -1.54 -2.06 2.42
CA HIS A 3 -2.54 -3.03 1.96
C HIS A 3 -2.70 -4.25 2.90
N GLY A 4 -1.62 -4.67 3.56
CA GLY A 4 -1.68 -5.79 4.52
C GLY A 4 -2.53 -5.46 5.75
N LEU A 5 -2.38 -4.25 6.30
CA LEU A 5 -3.18 -3.78 7.43
C LEU A 5 -4.65 -3.58 7.04
N ILE A 6 -4.89 -2.92 5.90
CA ILE A 6 -6.24 -2.66 5.38
C ILE A 6 -6.94 -3.98 5.05
N GLY A 7 -6.28 -4.88 4.32
CA GLY A 7 -6.80 -6.19 3.97
C GLY A 7 -7.13 -7.04 5.20
N ALA A 8 -6.22 -7.10 6.19
CA ALA A 8 -6.48 -7.81 7.44
C ALA A 8 -7.73 -7.26 8.17
N SER A 9 -7.92 -5.94 8.18
CA SER A 9 -9.09 -5.31 8.80
C SER A 9 -10.40 -5.64 8.06
N LEU A 10 -10.39 -5.60 6.73
CA LEU A 10 -11.57 -5.93 5.92
C LEU A 10 -11.92 -7.42 6.01
N PHE A 11 -10.94 -8.32 5.92
CA PHE A 11 -11.20 -9.77 6.06
C PHE A 11 -11.69 -10.16 7.45
N PHE A 12 -11.17 -9.53 8.51
CA PHE A 12 -11.70 -9.72 9.86
C PHE A 12 -13.16 -9.29 9.95
N LEU A 13 -13.49 -8.13 9.38
CA LEU A 13 -14.85 -7.60 9.37
C LEU A 13 -15.81 -8.47 8.54
N VAL A 14 -15.36 -9.06 7.42
CA VAL A 14 -16.12 -10.06 6.67
C VAL A 14 -16.45 -11.26 7.55
N GLY A 15 -15.46 -11.81 8.27
CA GLY A 15 -15.68 -12.93 9.19
C GLY A 15 -16.65 -12.59 10.32
N ALA A 16 -16.53 -11.39 10.91
CA ALA A 16 -17.41 -10.93 11.98
C ALA A 16 -18.85 -10.67 11.50
N THR A 17 -19.04 -10.20 10.27
CA THR A 17 -20.36 -10.09 9.64
C THR A 17 -20.95 -11.48 9.36
N TYR A 18 -20.15 -12.39 8.79
CA TYR A 18 -20.58 -13.75 8.47
C TYR A 18 -21.00 -14.56 9.71
N ASP A 19 -20.33 -14.39 10.85
CA ASP A 19 -20.71 -15.03 12.12
C ASP A 19 -22.14 -14.70 12.56
N ARG A 20 -22.71 -13.59 12.07
CA ARG A 20 -24.06 -13.12 12.42
C ARG A 20 -25.07 -13.30 11.30
N THR A 21 -24.65 -13.10 10.05
CA THR A 21 -25.55 -13.22 8.90
C THR A 21 -25.64 -14.67 8.40
N HIS A 22 -24.61 -15.50 8.65
CA HIS A 22 -24.44 -16.85 8.12
C HIS A 22 -24.62 -16.96 6.59
N THR A 23 -24.48 -15.84 5.88
CA THR A 23 -24.57 -15.77 4.43
C THR A 23 -23.49 -14.82 3.90
N LEU A 24 -22.96 -15.18 2.72
CA LEU A 24 -22.05 -14.33 1.94
C LEU A 24 -22.73 -13.81 0.66
N MET A 25 -24.03 -14.08 0.49
CA MET A 25 -24.84 -13.60 -0.62
C MET A 25 -25.25 -12.15 -0.37
N LEU A 26 -24.70 -11.22 -1.17
CA LEU A 26 -24.88 -9.77 -1.01
C LEU A 26 -26.34 -9.34 -1.22
N ASP A 27 -27.04 -10.04 -2.11
CA ASP A 27 -28.46 -9.90 -2.42
C ASP A 27 -29.37 -10.20 -1.22
N GLU A 28 -28.93 -11.04 -0.29
CA GLU A 28 -29.69 -11.36 0.92
C GLU A 28 -29.37 -10.40 2.08
N MET A 29 -28.20 -9.77 2.08
CA MET A 29 -27.65 -8.98 3.19
C MET A 29 -28.17 -7.53 3.31
N GLY A 30 -29.20 -7.14 2.56
CA GLY A 30 -29.72 -5.77 2.58
C GLY A 30 -30.13 -5.24 3.96
N GLY A 31 -29.69 -4.02 4.28
CA GLY A 31 -30.14 -3.26 5.45
C GLY A 31 -29.51 -3.65 6.80
N VAL A 32 -28.47 -4.49 6.83
CA VAL A 32 -27.79 -4.95 8.07
C VAL A 32 -27.23 -3.78 8.91
N GLY A 33 -26.94 -2.64 8.29
CA GLY A 33 -26.38 -1.45 8.94
C GLY A 33 -27.32 -0.79 9.96
N GLN A 34 -28.63 -0.99 9.86
CA GLN A 34 -29.59 -0.43 10.81
C GLN A 34 -29.50 -1.11 12.19
N GLN A 35 -29.27 -2.42 12.19
CA GLN A 35 -29.12 -3.27 13.37
C GLN A 35 -27.71 -3.20 13.96
N MET A 36 -26.68 -3.20 13.10
CA MET A 36 -25.26 -3.28 13.51
C MET A 36 -24.50 -1.97 13.22
N ARG A 37 -24.90 -0.89 13.87
CA ARG A 37 -24.38 0.46 13.60
C ARG A 37 -22.87 0.61 13.82
N LYS A 38 -22.31 -0.08 14.83
CA LYS A 38 -20.86 -0.02 15.08
C LYS A 38 -20.11 -0.79 14.02
N MET A 39 -20.60 -1.97 13.64
CA MET A 39 -19.99 -2.76 12.57
C MET A 39 -19.98 -1.98 11.26
N PHE A 40 -21.10 -1.31 10.93
CA PHE A 40 -21.19 -0.43 9.77
C PHE A 40 -20.14 0.70 9.80
N ALA A 41 -19.94 1.36 10.95
CA ALA A 41 -18.93 2.41 11.08
C ALA A 41 -17.51 1.89 10.87
N LEU A 42 -17.18 0.71 11.41
CA LEU A 42 -15.88 0.07 11.22
C LEU A 42 -15.66 -0.32 9.76
N TRP A 43 -16.64 -0.97 9.13
CA TRP A 43 -16.62 -1.31 7.70
C TRP A 43 -16.42 -0.08 6.83
N THR A 44 -17.15 1.00 7.10
CA THR A 44 -17.01 2.25 6.37
C THR A 44 -15.59 2.80 6.51
N THR A 45 -15.06 2.85 7.72
CA THR A 45 -13.71 3.38 7.98
C THR A 45 -12.63 2.55 7.27
N CYS A 46 -12.69 1.22 7.36
CA CYS A 46 -11.77 0.31 6.69
C CYS A 46 -11.88 0.38 5.16
N SER A 47 -13.10 0.46 4.63
CA SER A 47 -13.33 0.66 3.20
C SER A 47 -12.75 1.99 2.73
N LEU A 48 -13.01 3.10 3.43
CA LEU A 48 -12.43 4.41 3.10
C LEU A 48 -10.90 4.39 3.12
N ALA A 49 -10.27 3.65 4.04
CA ALA A 49 -8.82 3.47 4.04
C ALA A 49 -8.33 2.75 2.77
N SER A 50 -9.09 1.79 2.27
CA SER A 50 -8.82 1.07 1.01
C SER A 50 -9.05 1.91 -0.24
N LEU A 51 -9.90 2.94 -0.19
CA LEU A 51 -10.14 3.89 -1.29
C LEU A 51 -9.03 4.91 -1.50
N ALA A 52 -7.90 4.76 -0.79
CA ALA A 52 -6.84 5.76 -0.79
C ALA A 52 -7.34 7.15 -0.35
N LEU A 53 -8.17 7.22 0.69
CA LEU A 53 -8.61 8.49 1.26
C LEU A 53 -7.43 9.26 1.89
N PRO A 54 -7.27 10.58 1.62
CA PRO A 54 -6.19 11.37 2.20
C PRO A 54 -6.17 11.31 3.73
N GLY A 55 -5.00 11.08 4.31
CA GLY A 55 -4.83 10.88 5.75
C GLY A 55 -4.82 9.41 6.20
N MET A 56 -5.07 8.47 5.27
CA MET A 56 -4.88 7.03 5.48
C MET A 56 -3.62 6.53 4.76
N SER A 57 -3.03 5.44 5.25
CA SER A 57 -1.81 4.86 4.67
C SER A 57 -1.97 4.38 3.23
N GLY A 58 -3.19 4.05 2.78
CA GLY A 58 -3.49 3.69 1.40
C GLY A 58 -3.14 4.81 0.42
N PHE A 59 -3.57 6.04 0.74
CA PHE A 59 -3.32 7.22 -0.10
C PHE A 59 -1.84 7.51 -0.28
N VAL A 60 -1.08 7.53 0.82
CA VAL A 60 0.34 7.87 0.76
C VAL A 60 1.13 6.83 -0.03
N ALA A 61 0.77 5.55 0.12
CA ALA A 61 1.41 4.48 -0.64
C ALA A 61 1.18 4.63 -2.16
N GLU A 62 -0.06 4.87 -2.59
CA GLU A 62 -0.39 5.08 -4.00
C GLU A 62 0.23 6.37 -4.55
N LEU A 63 0.15 7.48 -3.80
CA LEU A 63 0.71 8.76 -4.21
C LEU A 63 2.24 8.67 -4.44
N MET A 64 2.97 7.98 -3.56
CA MET A 64 4.41 7.76 -3.75
C MET A 64 4.72 6.97 -5.03
N VAL A 65 3.88 5.99 -5.38
CA VAL A 65 4.03 5.23 -6.63
C VAL A 65 3.78 6.12 -7.84
N PHE A 66 2.70 6.92 -7.83
CA PHE A 66 2.40 7.87 -8.92
C PHE A 66 3.52 8.90 -9.12
N VAL A 67 3.94 9.56 -8.03
CA VAL A 67 4.99 10.58 -8.08
C VAL A 67 6.34 9.97 -8.47
N GLY A 68 6.69 8.81 -7.89
CA GLY A 68 7.94 8.12 -8.20
C GLY A 68 8.02 7.66 -9.66
N PHE A 69 6.91 7.21 -10.23
CA PHE A 69 6.88 6.81 -11.64
C PHE A 69 6.86 8.01 -12.59
N ALA A 70 6.12 9.08 -12.27
CA ALA A 70 6.05 10.28 -13.11
C ALA A 70 7.40 11.02 -13.19
N THR A 71 8.15 11.05 -12.09
CA THR A 71 9.45 11.74 -11.98
C THR A 71 10.65 10.92 -12.45
N SER A 72 10.48 9.62 -12.72
CA SER A 72 11.59 8.73 -13.09
C SER A 72 12.15 9.01 -14.48
N ASP A 73 13.41 9.44 -14.56
CA ASP A 73 14.10 9.73 -15.83
C ASP A 73 14.36 8.52 -16.74
N ALA A 74 14.09 7.31 -16.26
CA ALA A 74 14.36 6.08 -17.01
C ALA A 74 13.43 5.85 -18.22
N TYR A 75 12.27 6.50 -18.27
CA TYR A 75 11.23 6.22 -19.27
C TYR A 75 10.96 7.41 -20.19
N SER A 76 10.54 7.15 -21.43
CA SER A 76 10.04 8.20 -22.34
C SER A 76 8.77 8.86 -21.79
N LEU A 77 8.60 10.16 -22.05
CA LEU A 77 7.45 10.95 -21.57
C LEU A 77 6.12 10.33 -22.00
N VAL A 78 6.01 9.87 -23.26
CA VAL A 78 4.78 9.26 -23.79
C VAL A 78 4.41 8.00 -23.00
N PHE A 79 5.40 7.15 -22.70
CA PHE A 79 5.18 5.93 -21.91
C PHE A 79 4.73 6.25 -20.48
N ARG A 80 5.35 7.26 -19.85
CA ARG A 80 4.97 7.67 -18.49
C ARG A 80 3.50 8.11 -18.42
N VAL A 81 3.08 8.96 -19.36
CA VAL A 81 1.71 9.48 -19.40
C VAL A 81 0.68 8.36 -19.59
N VAL A 82 0.93 7.42 -20.50
CA VAL A 82 0.03 6.29 -20.74
C VAL A 82 -0.15 5.44 -19.47
N ILE A 83 0.94 5.03 -18.83
CA ILE A 83 0.86 4.19 -17.63
C ILE A 83 0.21 4.92 -16.45
N VAL A 84 0.56 6.19 -16.23
CA VAL A 84 -0.08 7.00 -15.17
C VAL A 84 -1.58 7.15 -15.41
N SER A 85 -2.00 7.36 -16.67
CA SER A 85 -3.42 7.45 -17.02
C SER A 85 -4.16 6.14 -16.76
N MET A 86 -3.55 4.99 -17.08
CA MET A 86 -4.11 3.67 -16.79
C MET A 86 -4.17 3.39 -15.29
N ALA A 87 -3.14 3.78 -14.54
CA ALA A 87 -3.13 3.63 -13.09
C ALA A 87 -4.21 4.50 -12.42
N ALA A 88 -4.47 5.71 -12.95
CA ALA A 88 -5.54 6.57 -12.47
C ALA A 88 -6.94 5.97 -12.67
N VAL A 89 -7.15 5.16 -13.72
CA VAL A 89 -8.39 4.39 -13.89
C VAL A 89 -8.60 3.43 -12.72
N GLY A 90 -7.55 2.77 -12.24
CA GLY A 90 -7.60 1.91 -11.05
C GLY A 90 -8.12 2.65 -9.82
N VAL A 91 -7.63 3.87 -9.57
CA VAL A 91 -8.08 4.74 -8.45
C VAL A 91 -9.58 5.05 -8.53
N ILE A 92 -10.15 5.16 -9.74
CA ILE A 92 -11.58 5.38 -9.95
C ILE A 92 -12.38 4.10 -9.74
N LEU A 93 -11.86 2.94 -10.14
CA LEU A 93 -12.55 1.66 -9.97
C LEU A 93 -12.69 1.28 -8.49
N THR A 94 -11.70 1.59 -7.65
CA THR A 94 -11.69 1.26 -6.22
C THR A 94 -12.96 1.69 -5.46
N PRO A 95 -13.38 2.97 -5.51
CA PRO A 95 -14.63 3.41 -4.88
C PRO A 95 -15.88 2.82 -5.50
N VAL A 96 -15.88 2.55 -6.81
CA VAL A 96 -17.06 1.98 -7.47
C VAL A 96 -17.41 0.63 -6.86
N TYR A 97 -16.46 -0.29 -6.71
CA TYR A 97 -16.77 -1.62 -6.18
C TYR A 97 -16.94 -1.63 -4.65
N LEU A 98 -16.09 -0.93 -3.89
CA LEU A 98 -16.19 -0.94 -2.42
C LEU A 98 -17.43 -0.22 -1.89
N LEU A 99 -17.78 0.94 -2.47
CA LEU A 99 -18.98 1.66 -2.03
C LEU A 99 -20.26 0.96 -2.49
N SER A 100 -20.25 0.31 -3.66
CA SER A 100 -21.39 -0.51 -4.11
C SER A 100 -21.61 -1.70 -3.17
N MET A 101 -20.54 -2.40 -2.79
CA MET A 101 -20.60 -3.48 -1.80
C MET A 101 -21.12 -2.97 -0.44
N LEU A 102 -20.59 -1.84 0.05
CA LEU A 102 -21.06 -1.25 1.30
C LEU A 102 -22.55 -0.89 1.25
N ARG A 103 -23.00 -0.36 0.10
CA ARG A 103 -24.40 -0.03 -0.15
C ARG A 103 -25.28 -1.27 -0.12
N GLU A 104 -24.89 -2.35 -0.78
CA GLU A 104 -25.66 -3.59 -0.84
C GLU A 104 -25.77 -4.29 0.52
N ILE A 105 -24.70 -4.27 1.33
CA ILE A 105 -24.69 -4.91 2.66
C ILE A 105 -25.40 -4.04 3.70
N PHE A 106 -25.08 -2.75 3.79
CA PHE A 106 -25.50 -1.95 4.94
C PHE A 106 -26.69 -1.04 4.67
N PHE A 107 -26.87 -0.64 3.42
CA PHE A 107 -27.97 0.22 3.01
C PHE A 107 -29.09 -0.60 2.35
N GLY A 108 -30.29 -0.02 2.26
CA GLY A 108 -31.45 -0.69 1.67
C GLY A 108 -32.50 -1.12 2.69
N GLN A 109 -33.53 -1.80 2.20
CA GLN A 109 -34.61 -2.31 3.04
C GLN A 109 -34.12 -3.54 3.81
N GLU A 110 -34.45 -3.59 5.11
CA GLU A 110 -34.09 -4.72 5.96
C GLU A 110 -34.76 -6.00 5.46
N ASN A 111 -33.95 -7.04 5.24
CA ASN A 111 -34.47 -8.34 4.84
C ASN A 111 -35.14 -9.04 6.04
N ARG A 112 -36.46 -9.16 6.01
CA ARG A 112 -37.24 -9.77 7.11
C ARG A 112 -36.86 -11.24 7.36
N SER A 113 -36.46 -11.98 6.32
CA SER A 113 -36.02 -13.37 6.49
C SER A 113 -34.75 -13.47 7.32
N LEU A 114 -33.78 -12.56 7.15
CA LEU A 114 -32.57 -12.51 7.97
C LEU A 114 -32.87 -12.13 9.42
N LEU A 115 -33.81 -11.20 9.64
CA LEU A 115 -34.20 -10.76 10.98
C LEU A 115 -34.93 -11.85 11.80
N GLU A 116 -35.74 -12.67 11.13
CA GLU A 116 -36.45 -13.78 11.77
C GLU A 116 -35.52 -14.94 12.13
N HIS A 117 -34.50 -15.21 11.32
CA HIS A 117 -33.58 -16.34 11.52
C HIS A 117 -32.36 -15.97 12.37
N ASN A 118 -31.84 -14.75 12.22
CA ASN A 118 -30.61 -14.31 12.86
C ASN A 118 -30.88 -13.09 13.73
N ARG A 119 -30.76 -13.26 15.04
CA ARG A 119 -30.84 -12.15 16.00
C ARG A 119 -29.54 -11.33 15.92
N LEU A 120 -29.49 -10.39 14.97
CA LEU A 120 -28.31 -9.58 14.67
C LEU A 120 -27.86 -8.78 15.91
N ARG A 121 -26.73 -9.18 16.47
CA ARG A 121 -26.09 -8.50 17.60
C ARG A 121 -25.03 -7.55 17.06
N ASP A 122 -24.96 -6.33 17.60
CA ASP A 122 -23.97 -5.35 17.20
C ASP A 122 -22.52 -5.80 17.50
N ALA A 123 -21.55 -5.01 17.04
CA ALA A 123 -20.13 -5.31 17.21
C ALA A 123 -19.75 -5.48 18.69
N GLU A 124 -19.03 -6.56 18.98
CA GLU A 124 -18.53 -6.82 20.31
C GLU A 124 -17.30 -5.94 20.64
N PRO A 125 -17.05 -5.63 21.92
CA PRO A 125 -15.87 -4.85 22.32
C PRO A 125 -14.55 -5.45 21.82
N ARG A 126 -14.47 -6.79 21.72
CA ARG A 126 -13.30 -7.49 21.17
C ARG A 126 -13.04 -7.13 19.70
N GLU A 127 -14.09 -7.04 18.89
CA GLU A 127 -13.99 -6.77 17.45
C GLU A 127 -13.58 -5.31 17.22
N ILE A 128 -14.15 -4.40 18.01
CA ILE A 128 -13.79 -2.99 17.99
C ILE A 128 -12.33 -2.82 18.37
N TYR A 129 -11.84 -3.52 19.40
CA TYR A 129 -10.44 -3.44 19.82
C TYR A 129 -9.48 -3.92 18.73
N ILE A 130 -9.74 -5.07 18.11
CA ILE A 130 -8.90 -5.62 17.04
C ILE A 130 -8.82 -4.65 15.86
N ILE A 131 -9.96 -4.14 15.41
CA ILE A 131 -10.01 -3.21 14.28
C ILE A 131 -9.38 -1.87 14.64
N SER A 132 -9.57 -1.37 15.85
CA SER A 132 -8.91 -0.15 16.32
C SER A 132 -7.38 -0.31 16.32
N CYS A 133 -6.87 -1.45 16.78
CA CYS A 133 -5.45 -1.77 16.76
C CYS A 133 -4.86 -1.79 15.34
N LEU A 134 -5.64 -2.24 14.34
CA LEU A 134 -5.25 -2.20 12.92
C LEU A 134 -5.39 -0.80 12.31
N LEU A 135 -6.39 -0.01 12.71
CA LEU A 135 -6.63 1.35 12.22
C LEU A 135 -5.58 2.35 12.71
N VAL A 136 -5.09 2.21 13.94
CA VAL A 136 -4.05 3.10 14.50
C VAL A 136 -2.83 3.22 13.57
N PRO A 137 -2.16 2.13 13.14
CA PRO A 137 -1.04 2.22 12.22
C PRO A 137 -1.46 2.70 10.82
N ILE A 138 -2.67 2.36 10.34
CA ILE A 138 -3.19 2.87 9.04
C ILE A 138 -3.26 4.40 9.05
N ILE A 139 -3.84 4.99 10.10
CA ILE A 139 -3.97 6.45 10.24
C ILE A 139 -2.61 7.07 10.52
N SER A 140 -1.81 6.48 11.42
CA SER A 140 -0.50 7.02 11.80
C SER A 140 0.46 7.11 10.61
N ILE A 141 0.50 6.08 9.75
CA ILE A 141 1.30 6.09 8.52
C ILE A 141 0.72 7.08 7.50
N GLY A 142 -0.60 7.23 7.43
CA GLY A 142 -1.26 8.20 6.56
C GLY A 142 -0.93 9.65 6.92
N LEU A 143 -0.88 9.97 8.21
CA LEU A 143 -0.54 11.31 8.71
C LEU A 143 0.97 11.58 8.73
N TYR A 144 1.77 10.58 9.10
CA TYR A 144 3.23 10.71 9.18
C TYR A 144 3.94 9.52 8.53
N PRO A 145 4.10 9.52 7.19
CA PRO A 145 4.68 8.39 6.45
C PRO A 145 6.17 8.17 6.72
N ARG A 146 6.85 9.14 7.34
CA ARG A 146 8.24 9.03 7.78
C ARG A 146 8.45 7.89 8.78
N LEU A 147 7.42 7.53 9.57
CA LEU A 147 7.49 6.40 10.52
C LEU A 147 7.92 5.09 9.84
N THR A 148 7.39 4.82 8.65
CA THR A 148 7.71 3.60 7.91
C THR A 148 8.83 3.80 6.92
N THR A 149 8.89 4.95 6.24
CA THR A 149 9.87 5.17 5.16
C THR A 149 11.30 5.19 5.67
N GLU A 150 11.58 5.73 6.86
CA GLU A 150 12.97 5.78 7.37
C GLU A 150 13.53 4.37 7.64
N THR A 151 12.68 3.40 8.00
CA THR A 151 13.12 2.02 8.29
C THR A 151 13.66 1.30 7.06
N TYR A 152 13.11 1.55 5.87
CA TYR A 152 13.53 0.89 4.63
C TYR A 152 14.27 1.81 3.64
N ARG A 153 14.45 3.10 3.96
CA ARG A 153 15.07 4.08 3.06
C ARG A 153 16.46 3.63 2.60
N ALA A 154 17.36 3.33 3.52
CA ALA A 154 18.75 3.01 3.22
C ALA A 154 18.87 1.74 2.34
N SER A 155 18.05 0.72 2.62
CA SER A 155 18.03 -0.51 1.82
C SER A 155 17.49 -0.27 0.41
N ILE A 156 16.40 0.49 0.26
CA ILE A 156 15.82 0.80 -1.06
C ILE A 156 16.78 1.68 -1.87
N GLU A 157 17.44 2.66 -1.27
CA GLU A 157 18.40 3.52 -1.96
C GLU A 157 19.60 2.73 -2.49
N THR A 158 20.11 1.80 -1.70
CA THR A 158 21.19 0.88 -2.13
C THR A 158 20.75 0.03 -3.33
N LEU A 159 19.53 -0.53 -3.27
CA LEU A 159 18.97 -1.34 -4.37
C LEU A 159 18.75 -0.53 -5.65
N VAL A 160 18.23 0.69 -5.52
CA VAL A 160 18.03 1.60 -6.67
C VAL A 160 19.37 1.97 -7.30
N GLN A 161 20.39 2.27 -6.48
CA GLN A 161 21.72 2.60 -6.98
C GLN A 161 22.38 1.42 -7.70
N GLN A 162 22.27 0.22 -7.15
CA GLN A 162 22.74 -1.01 -7.80
C GLN A 162 22.05 -1.21 -9.16
N ASN A 163 20.72 -1.11 -9.21
CA ASN A 163 19.96 -1.23 -10.46
C ASN A 163 20.34 -0.15 -11.48
N ARG A 164 20.53 1.10 -11.05
CA ARG A 164 20.94 2.19 -11.94
C ARG A 164 22.32 1.95 -12.53
N SER A 165 23.28 1.49 -11.72
CA SER A 165 24.63 1.17 -12.19
C SER A 165 24.64 0.01 -13.19
N ALA A 166 23.83 -1.01 -12.96
CA ALA A 166 23.66 -2.13 -13.89
C ALA A 166 23.03 -1.70 -15.23
N LEU A 167 22.03 -0.81 -15.21
CA LEU A 167 21.41 -0.27 -16.42
C LEU A 167 22.39 0.57 -17.26
N VAL A 168 23.24 1.36 -16.62
CA VAL A 168 24.29 2.13 -17.31
C VAL A 168 25.32 1.19 -17.94
N ALA A 169 25.73 0.14 -17.22
CA ALA A 169 26.67 -0.86 -17.72
C ALA A 169 26.11 -1.69 -18.90
N SER A 170 24.81 -2.01 -18.89
CA SER A 170 24.18 -2.82 -19.94
C SER A 170 23.78 -2.03 -21.19
N THR A 171 23.43 -0.75 -21.04
CA THR A 171 22.89 0.05 -22.15
C THR A 171 23.99 0.79 -22.92
N GLY A 172 25.19 1.00 -22.36
CA GLY A 172 26.28 1.75 -23.00
C GLY A 172 25.96 3.23 -23.30
N ILE A 173 24.77 3.71 -22.89
CA ILE A 173 24.29 5.08 -23.09
C ILE A 173 24.48 5.85 -21.78
N HIS A 174 25.39 6.84 -21.80
CA HIS A 174 25.57 7.83 -20.75
C HIS A 174 24.34 8.77 -20.70
N TRP A 175 23.32 8.40 -19.92
CA TRP A 175 22.22 9.30 -19.60
C TRP A 175 22.72 10.44 -18.71
N GLY A 176 22.96 11.60 -19.33
CA GLY A 176 23.18 12.89 -18.69
C GLY A 176 24.43 12.96 -17.79
N ARG A 177 25.57 13.39 -18.34
CA ARG A 177 26.65 13.95 -17.52
C ARG A 177 26.06 15.08 -16.68
N VAL A 178 25.98 14.89 -15.37
CA VAL A 178 26.09 16.04 -14.46
C VAL A 178 27.48 16.64 -14.76
N PRO A 179 27.59 17.92 -15.14
CA PRO A 179 28.89 18.49 -15.48
C PRO A 179 29.85 18.32 -14.29
N PRO A 180 31.12 17.95 -14.54
CA PRO A 180 32.09 17.61 -13.49
C PRO A 180 32.37 18.77 -12.52
N ALA A 181 31.92 19.98 -12.82
CA ALA A 181 32.07 21.16 -11.96
C ALA A 181 31.27 21.08 -10.63
N LEU A 182 30.26 20.21 -10.52
CA LEU A 182 29.48 20.04 -9.28
C LEU A 182 29.75 18.72 -8.54
N ALA A 183 30.47 17.77 -9.15
CA ALA A 183 30.80 16.49 -8.52
C ALA A 183 31.98 16.60 -7.52
N THR A 184 32.82 17.62 -7.67
CA THR A 184 33.98 17.88 -6.78
C THR A 184 33.62 18.54 -5.45
N ALA A 185 32.35 18.90 -5.21
CA ALA A 185 31.97 19.65 -4.01
C ALA A 185 31.46 18.79 -2.83
N VAL A 186 31.29 17.46 -2.96
CA VAL A 186 30.57 16.65 -1.95
C VAL A 186 31.29 15.37 -1.49
N LEU A 187 32.53 15.10 -1.89
CA LEU A 187 33.29 13.98 -1.31
C LEU A 187 34.40 14.51 -0.40
N PRO A 188 34.31 14.38 0.94
CA PRO A 188 35.49 14.45 1.77
C PRO A 188 36.39 13.24 1.45
N ASP A 189 37.68 13.53 1.38
CA ASP A 189 38.76 12.59 1.12
C ASP A 189 38.72 11.31 1.98
N GLN A 190 39.30 10.26 1.40
CA GLN A 190 39.80 9.02 2.03
C GLN A 190 38.89 7.79 2.01
N ILE A 191 38.99 7.00 0.93
CA ILE A 191 39.06 5.54 1.04
C ILE A 191 40.33 5.10 0.30
N PRO A 192 41.35 4.51 0.96
CA PRO A 192 42.56 4.06 0.29
C PRO A 192 42.25 2.90 -0.67
N SER A 193 42.83 2.95 -1.86
CA SER A 193 42.72 1.92 -2.90
C SER A 193 43.27 0.56 -2.43
N LEU A 194 42.45 -0.49 -2.49
CA LEU A 194 42.90 -1.89 -2.40
C LEU A 194 43.79 -2.24 -3.60
N PRO A 195 44.95 -2.90 -3.43
CA PRO A 195 45.80 -3.31 -4.54
C PRO A 195 45.18 -4.46 -5.35
N PRO A 196 45.51 -4.60 -6.65
CA PRO A 196 44.94 -5.60 -7.53
C PRO A 196 45.37 -7.03 -7.14
N LEU A 197 44.43 -7.97 -7.18
CA LEU A 197 44.67 -9.41 -6.99
C LEU A 197 45.46 -10.00 -8.16
N ASP A 198 46.66 -10.50 -7.89
CA ASP A 198 47.55 -11.20 -8.83
C ASP A 198 47.00 -12.62 -9.13
N PRO A 199 46.71 -12.99 -10.38
CA PRO A 199 46.14 -14.30 -10.74
C PRO A 199 47.21 -15.41 -10.81
N GLY A 200 48.01 -15.57 -9.74
CA GLY A 200 49.24 -16.35 -9.81
C GLY A 200 49.74 -17.00 -8.52
N SER A 201 48.88 -17.51 -7.63
CA SER A 201 49.36 -18.38 -6.53
C SER A 201 48.33 -19.42 -6.07
N ARG A 202 48.33 -20.59 -6.73
CA ARG A 202 47.91 -21.85 -6.11
C ARG A 202 49.12 -22.42 -5.37
N GLN A 203 49.11 -22.44 -4.03
CA GLN A 203 49.71 -23.55 -3.27
C GLN A 203 49.41 -23.53 -1.76
N ALA A 204 48.91 -24.68 -1.30
CA ALA A 204 49.16 -25.34 -0.01
C ALA A 204 48.81 -24.62 1.30
N TYR A 205 47.69 -25.03 1.91
CA TYR A 205 47.53 -25.06 3.37
C TYR A 205 47.95 -26.46 3.87
N PRO A 206 48.78 -26.58 4.92
CA PRO A 206 48.80 -27.75 5.79
C PRO A 206 47.56 -27.80 6.70
#